data_AF-A0A2N1N8N7-F1
#
_entry.id   AF-A0A2N1N8N7-F1
#
_cell.length_a   1.000
_cell.length_b   1.000
_cell.length_c   1.000
_cell.angle_alpha   90.00
_cell.angle_beta   90.00
_cell.angle_gamma   90.00
#
_symmetry.space_group_name_H-M   'P 1'
#
loop_
_entity.id
_entity.type
_entity.pdbx_description
1 polymer ?
#
loop_
_entity_poly.entity_id
_entity_poly.type
_entity_poly.pdbx_seq_one_letter_code
_entity_poly.pdbx_strand_id
1 'polypeptide(L)'
;MEEVHNYPFDPVIKFKQPGRSFSYKIIKEGTYPNKSSLVYTLPPNKYRIPDNYVVETTWGRSTNQCTVQCIINYNDSKPVFQICFGKYFEYKVSSVKTATDAANLFHKQYSSQKGTKTSGIYLFGLQLKILDKVRDKK
;
A
#
# COMPACT_ATOMS: atom_id res chain seq x y z
N MET A 1 14.78 6.27 8.13
CA MET A 1 13.67 5.33 7.91
C MET A 1 14.23 3.94 8.10
N GLU A 2 13.50 3.06 8.75
CA GLU A 2 13.96 1.72 9.09
C GLU A 2 12.90 0.71 8.63
N GLU A 3 13.34 -0.35 7.93
CA GLU A 3 12.52 -1.46 7.47
C GLU A 3 13.03 -2.72 8.16
N VAL A 4 12.18 -3.39 8.93
CA VAL A 4 12.52 -4.58 9.73
C VAL A 4 11.61 -5.73 9.32
N HIS A 5 12.20 -6.83 8.86
CA HIS A 5 11.47 -8.00 8.34
C HIS A 5 12.32 -9.27 8.41
N ASN A 6 11.65 -10.43 8.31
CA ASN A 6 12.26 -11.72 7.98
C ASN A 6 11.66 -12.32 6.70
N TYR A 7 11.19 -11.48 5.79
CA TYR A 7 10.55 -11.88 4.53
C TYR A 7 11.52 -12.67 3.62
N PRO A 8 11.09 -13.77 2.97
CA PRO A 8 9.70 -14.25 2.86
C PRO A 8 9.24 -15.22 3.96
N PHE A 9 10.07 -15.53 4.97
CA PHE A 9 9.68 -16.47 6.04
C PHE A 9 8.57 -15.90 6.96
N ASP A 10 8.58 -14.58 7.19
CA ASP A 10 7.50 -13.84 7.84
C ASP A 10 6.88 -12.86 6.84
N PRO A 11 5.55 -12.93 6.57
CA PRO A 11 4.88 -11.99 5.67
C PRO A 11 4.75 -10.58 6.25
N VAL A 12 5.10 -10.36 7.52
CA VAL A 12 5.01 -9.07 8.18
C VAL A 12 6.30 -8.26 8.03
N ILE A 13 6.15 -7.04 7.51
CA ILE A 13 7.23 -6.05 7.37
C ILE A 13 6.85 -4.84 8.22
N LYS A 14 7.74 -4.46 9.14
CA LYS A 14 7.58 -3.26 9.97
C LYS A 14 8.38 -2.12 9.36
N PHE A 15 7.75 -0.96 9.20
CA PHE A 15 8.40 0.24 8.69
C PHE A 15 8.27 1.39 9.69
N LYS A 16 9.40 1.99 10.05
CA LYS A 16 9.46 3.10 11.00
C LYS A 16 10.04 4.34 10.35
N GLN A 17 9.39 5.47 10.61
CA GLN A 17 9.91 6.80 10.33
C GLN A 17 9.61 7.72 11.53
N PRO A 18 10.29 8.87 11.67
CA PRO A 18 10.04 9.78 12.78
C PRO A 18 8.53 10.09 12.95
N GLY A 19 8.00 9.78 14.13
CA GLY A 19 6.59 10.01 14.49
C GLY A 19 5.55 9.06 13.88
N ARG A 20 5.91 8.13 12.97
CA ARG A 20 4.97 7.21 12.30
C ARG A 20 5.55 5.82 12.13
N SER A 21 4.76 4.80 12.46
CA SER A 21 5.10 3.40 12.24
C SER A 21 3.98 2.71 11.48
N PHE A 22 4.35 1.78 10.61
CA PHE A 22 3.46 0.97 9.81
C PHE A 22 3.83 -0.49 9.98
N SER A 23 2.81 -1.35 10.00
CA SER A 23 2.95 -2.80 9.88
C SER A 23 2.26 -3.23 8.59
N TYR A 24 2.99 -3.92 7.74
CA TYR A 24 2.51 -4.44 6.47
C TYR A 24 2.48 -5.95 6.53
N LYS A 25 1.32 -6.57 6.39
CA LYS A 25 1.21 -8.02 6.20
C LYS A 25 0.96 -8.28 4.73
N ILE A 26 1.95 -8.86 4.06
CA ILE A 26 1.88 -9.16 2.63
C ILE A 26 0.99 -10.38 2.43
N ILE A 27 -0.14 -10.20 1.76
CA ILE A 27 -1.11 -11.27 1.45
C ILE A 27 -0.81 -11.85 0.07
N LYS A 28 -0.55 -10.97 -0.91
CA LYS A 28 -0.04 -11.33 -2.24
C LYS A 28 1.05 -10.36 -2.63
N GLU A 29 2.23 -10.88 -2.95
CA GLU A 29 3.38 -10.05 -3.35
C GLU A 29 3.17 -9.37 -4.71
N GLY A 30 2.43 -9.98 -5.62
CA GLY A 30 2.30 -9.50 -6.99
C GLY A 30 3.60 -9.61 -7.80
N THR A 31 3.57 -9.11 -9.03
CA THR A 31 4.73 -9.07 -9.95
C THR A 31 4.77 -7.74 -10.67
N TYR A 32 5.93 -7.36 -11.23
CA TYR A 32 5.97 -6.19 -12.09
C TYR A 32 5.46 -6.55 -13.49
N PRO A 33 4.53 -5.76 -14.07
CA PRO A 33 4.14 -5.94 -15.46
C PRO A 33 5.33 -5.81 -16.41
N ASN A 34 5.14 -6.26 -17.65
CA ASN A 34 6.08 -6.04 -18.74
C ASN A 34 6.42 -4.55 -18.91
N LYS A 35 7.62 -4.27 -19.42
CA LYS A 35 8.16 -2.90 -19.55
C LYS A 35 7.21 -1.90 -20.24
N SER A 36 6.40 -2.35 -21.21
CA SER A 36 5.42 -1.53 -21.91
C SER A 36 4.27 -1.02 -21.04
N SER A 37 3.96 -1.73 -19.96
CA SER A 37 2.83 -1.46 -19.06
C SER A 37 3.28 -1.10 -17.65
N LEU A 38 4.58 -1.08 -17.37
CA LEU A 38 5.12 -0.76 -16.06
C LEU A 38 4.93 0.73 -15.73
N VAL A 39 4.23 1.00 -14.63
CA VAL A 39 3.92 2.35 -14.14
C VAL A 39 4.69 2.62 -12.86
N TYR A 40 4.94 3.90 -12.58
CA TYR A 40 5.66 4.37 -11.40
C TYR A 40 4.84 5.40 -10.62
N THR A 41 5.12 5.53 -9.31
CA THR A 41 4.63 6.67 -8.53
C THR A 41 5.23 7.99 -9.03
N LEU A 42 4.51 9.08 -8.75
CA LEU A 42 4.96 10.44 -9.08
C LEU A 42 6.22 10.85 -8.27
N PRO A 43 7.05 11.80 -8.79
CA PRO A 43 8.20 12.35 -8.07
C PRO A 43 7.85 12.90 -6.66
N PRO A 44 8.82 13.01 -5.74
CA PRO A 44 10.28 12.83 -5.95
C PRO A 44 10.73 11.36 -5.99
N ASN A 45 9.98 10.44 -5.38
CA ASN A 45 10.34 9.02 -5.36
C ASN A 45 9.49 8.24 -6.37
N LYS A 46 10.15 7.54 -7.30
CA LYS A 46 9.50 6.72 -8.33
C LYS A 46 9.56 5.25 -7.96
N TYR A 47 8.50 4.72 -7.37
CA TYR A 47 8.35 3.31 -7.05
C TYR A 47 7.56 2.59 -8.14
N ARG A 48 8.04 1.43 -8.56
CA ARG A 48 7.34 0.55 -9.51
C ARG A 48 6.02 0.06 -8.92
N ILE A 49 4.96 0.07 -9.72
CA ILE A 49 3.65 -0.42 -9.32
C ILE A 49 3.52 -1.91 -9.69
N PRO A 50 3.31 -2.81 -8.71
CA PRO A 50 3.09 -4.23 -8.98
C PRO A 50 1.64 -4.52 -9.40
N ASP A 51 1.45 -5.59 -10.15
CA ASP A 51 0.16 -6.20 -10.46
C ASP A 51 -0.16 -7.36 -9.50
N ASN A 52 -1.46 -7.63 -9.31
CA ASN A 52 -2.00 -8.67 -8.41
C ASN A 52 -1.40 -8.62 -6.99
N TYR A 53 -1.22 -7.40 -6.48
CA TYR A 53 -0.62 -7.13 -5.17
C TYR A 53 -1.70 -6.88 -4.13
N VAL A 54 -1.56 -7.50 -2.95
CA VAL A 54 -2.46 -7.34 -1.81
C VAL A 54 -1.66 -7.23 -0.52
N VAL A 55 -1.92 -6.18 0.25
CA VAL A 55 -1.28 -5.94 1.55
C VAL A 55 -2.30 -5.46 2.56
N GLU A 56 -2.20 -5.97 3.78
CA GLU A 56 -2.88 -5.37 4.93
C GLU A 56 -1.92 -4.39 5.60
N THR A 57 -2.36 -3.16 5.75
CA THR A 57 -1.55 -2.08 6.34
C THR A 57 -2.22 -1.59 7.61
N THR A 58 -1.49 -1.68 8.71
CA THR A 58 -1.90 -1.16 10.02
C THR A 58 -1.02 0.00 10.43
N TRP A 59 -1.63 1.10 10.89
CA TRP A 59 -0.93 2.26 11.45
C TRP A 59 -1.75 2.90 12.58
N GLY A 60 -1.14 3.79 13.34
CA GLY A 60 -1.76 4.44 14.51
C GLY A 60 -1.14 3.99 15.81
N ARG A 61 -1.69 4.44 16.94
CA ARG A 61 -1.14 4.17 18.28
C ARG A 61 -2.17 3.45 19.14
N SER A 62 -1.72 2.41 19.85
CA SER A 62 -2.51 1.68 20.86
C SER A 62 -3.91 1.35 20.35
N THR A 63 -4.96 1.81 21.05
CA THR A 63 -6.37 1.57 20.74
C THR A 63 -6.89 2.28 19.48
N ASN A 64 -6.14 3.25 18.92
CA ASN A 64 -6.50 4.00 17.72
C ASN A 64 -5.77 3.50 16.47
N GLN A 65 -5.48 2.20 16.42
CA GLN A 65 -4.93 1.59 15.21
C GLN A 65 -6.01 1.48 14.13
N CYS A 66 -5.64 1.82 12.91
CA CYS A 66 -6.44 1.63 11.72
C CYS A 66 -5.76 0.57 10.86
N THR A 67 -6.54 -0.40 10.41
CA THR A 67 -6.11 -1.44 9.48
C THR A 67 -6.94 -1.35 8.22
N VAL A 68 -6.28 -1.36 7.07
CA VAL A 68 -6.93 -1.42 5.75
C VAL A 68 -6.28 -2.50 4.90
N GLN A 69 -7.03 -3.02 3.95
CA GLN A 69 -6.50 -3.91 2.93
C GLN A 69 -6.35 -3.12 1.62
N CYS A 70 -5.11 -3.00 1.15
CA CYS A 70 -4.78 -2.33 -0.10
C CYS A 70 -4.56 -3.37 -1.20
N ILE A 71 -5.18 -3.15 -2.35
CA ILE A 71 -5.15 -4.05 -3.50
C ILE A 71 -4.75 -3.27 -4.75
N ILE A 72 -3.84 -3.80 -5.55
CA ILE A 72 -3.49 -3.29 -6.87
C ILE A 72 -3.66 -4.41 -7.88
N ASN A 73 -4.47 -4.14 -8.90
CA ASN A 73 -4.61 -4.98 -10.08
C ASN A 73 -4.49 -4.12 -11.33
N TYR A 74 -4.01 -4.69 -12.43
CA TYR A 74 -3.98 -4.05 -13.73
C TYR A 74 -5.22 -4.40 -14.53
N ASN A 75 -5.90 -3.38 -15.04
CA ASN A 75 -6.97 -3.53 -16.02
C ASN A 75 -6.57 -2.75 -17.27
N ASP A 76 -6.58 -3.39 -18.44
CA ASP A 76 -6.14 -2.81 -19.71
C ASP A 76 -4.76 -2.10 -19.61
N SER A 77 -3.78 -2.80 -19.01
CA SER A 77 -2.43 -2.27 -18.75
C SER A 77 -2.34 -1.05 -17.83
N LYS A 78 -3.42 -0.69 -17.11
CA LYS A 78 -3.42 0.42 -16.15
C LYS A 78 -3.71 -0.07 -14.73
N PRO A 79 -2.95 0.40 -13.72
CA PRO A 79 -3.19 0.00 -12.34
C PRO A 79 -4.48 0.61 -11.80
N VAL A 80 -5.24 -0.22 -11.10
CA VAL A 80 -6.41 0.16 -10.29
C VAL A 80 -6.04 -0.03 -8.83
N PHE A 81 -6.08 1.07 -8.08
CA PHE A 81 -5.75 1.11 -6.66
C PHE A 81 -7.03 0.99 -5.84
N GLN A 82 -7.13 -0.01 -4.98
CA GLN A 82 -8.31 -0.25 -4.16
C GLN A 82 -7.91 -0.28 -2.68
N ILE A 83 -8.76 0.28 -1.82
CA ILE A 83 -8.61 0.23 -0.37
C ILE A 83 -9.92 -0.27 0.22
N CYS A 84 -9.85 -1.42 0.87
CA CYS A 84 -10.95 -1.97 1.65
C CYS A 84 -10.72 -1.66 3.14
N PHE A 85 -11.77 -1.25 3.83
CA PHE A 85 -11.72 -0.78 5.23
C PHE A 85 -13.05 -1.07 5.95
N GLY A 86 -13.08 -0.87 7.27
CA GLY A 86 -14.16 -1.35 8.12
C GLY A 86 -13.70 -2.54 8.96
N LYS A 87 -14.56 -3.03 9.87
CA LYS A 87 -14.18 -4.09 10.82
C LYS A 87 -13.86 -5.41 10.11
N TYR A 88 -14.49 -5.64 8.97
CA TYR A 88 -14.40 -6.83 8.13
C TYR A 88 -14.06 -6.48 6.67
N PHE A 89 -13.45 -5.31 6.43
CA PHE A 89 -13.14 -4.79 5.10
C PHE A 89 -14.37 -4.65 4.17
N GLU A 90 -15.54 -4.37 4.76
CA GLU A 90 -16.84 -4.29 4.10
C GLU A 90 -17.00 -3.04 3.21
N TYR A 91 -16.23 -1.97 3.48
CA TYR A 91 -16.25 -0.75 2.68
C TYR A 91 -15.07 -0.72 1.71
N LYS A 92 -15.27 -0.12 0.54
CA LYS A 92 -14.26 -0.06 -0.51
C LYS A 92 -14.27 1.28 -1.22
N VAL A 93 -13.07 1.84 -1.44
CA VAL A 93 -12.82 2.90 -2.41
C VAL A 93 -11.87 2.41 -3.49
N SER A 94 -11.93 3.02 -4.67
CA SER A 94 -11.01 2.72 -5.76
C SER A 94 -10.61 3.96 -6.53
N SER A 95 -9.41 3.95 -7.10
CA SER A 95 -8.92 4.97 -8.00
C SER A 95 -8.15 4.34 -9.15
N VAL A 96 -8.41 4.82 -10.36
CA VAL A 96 -7.62 4.53 -11.56
C VAL A 96 -6.52 5.57 -11.80
N LYS A 97 -6.39 6.57 -10.91
CA LYS A 97 -5.46 7.69 -11.06
C LYS A 97 -4.13 7.39 -10.37
N THR A 98 -4.14 7.28 -9.04
CA THR A 98 -2.94 7.03 -8.23
C THR A 98 -3.30 6.38 -6.89
N ALA A 99 -2.32 5.76 -6.23
CA ALA A 99 -2.45 5.29 -4.85
C ALA A 99 -2.84 6.42 -3.88
N THR A 100 -2.32 7.64 -4.08
CA THR A 100 -2.64 8.80 -3.24
C THR A 100 -4.07 9.29 -3.45
N ASP A 101 -4.59 9.21 -4.66
CA ASP A 101 -6.00 9.53 -4.94
C ASP A 101 -6.94 8.53 -4.24
N ALA A 102 -6.65 7.22 -4.32
CA ALA A 102 -7.36 6.21 -3.55
C ALA A 102 -7.30 6.48 -2.03
N ALA A 103 -6.13 6.84 -1.50
CA ALA A 103 -5.97 7.21 -0.10
C ALA A 103 -6.81 8.43 0.28
N ASN A 104 -6.88 9.44 -0.57
CA ASN A 104 -7.71 10.62 -0.35
C ASN A 104 -9.21 10.29 -0.36
N LEU A 105 -9.67 9.41 -1.25
CA LEU A 105 -11.04 8.92 -1.25
C LEU A 105 -11.36 8.16 0.04
N PHE A 106 -10.45 7.28 0.46
CA PHE A 106 -10.57 6.57 1.74
C PHE A 106 -10.69 7.55 2.90
N HIS A 107 -9.77 8.53 3.02
CA HIS A 107 -9.84 9.52 4.11
C HIS A 107 -11.12 10.35 4.06
N LYS A 108 -11.64 10.70 2.89
CA LYS A 108 -12.93 11.41 2.78
C LYS A 108 -14.10 10.59 3.31
N GLN A 109 -14.11 9.28 3.08
CA GLN A 109 -15.19 8.41 3.49
C GLN A 109 -15.05 7.93 4.94
N TYR A 110 -13.82 7.70 5.39
CA TYR A 110 -13.51 7.22 6.75
C TYR A 110 -13.49 8.37 7.77
N SER A 111 -13.02 9.55 7.37
CA SER A 111 -12.92 10.72 8.23
C SER A 111 -13.98 11.77 7.91
N SER A 112 -15.09 11.73 8.64
CA SER A 112 -15.75 12.96 9.13
C SER A 112 -14.90 13.65 10.22
N GLN A 113 -13.80 13.02 10.69
CA GLN A 113 -13.01 13.48 11.83
C GLN A 113 -11.54 13.80 11.50
N LYS A 114 -11.10 14.95 12.03
CA LYS A 114 -9.80 15.65 11.93
C LYS A 114 -8.56 14.76 12.15
N GLY A 115 -8.17 13.96 11.16
CA GLY A 115 -6.93 13.16 11.15
C GLY A 115 -5.91 13.59 10.10
N THR A 116 -4.62 13.35 10.35
CA THR A 116 -3.55 13.57 9.37
C THR A 116 -3.70 12.60 8.19
N LYS A 117 -3.77 13.13 6.96
CA LYS A 117 -3.84 12.31 5.74
C LYS A 117 -2.60 11.43 5.60
N THR A 118 -2.81 10.12 5.55
CA THR A 118 -1.76 9.13 5.26
C THR A 118 -1.55 9.08 3.74
N SER A 119 -0.30 9.19 3.28
CA SER A 119 0.04 9.11 1.86
C SER A 119 -0.24 7.71 1.31
N GLY A 120 -0.75 7.63 0.07
CA GLY A 120 -1.04 6.38 -0.61
C GLY A 120 0.20 5.50 -0.79
N ILE A 121 1.38 6.09 -0.95
CA ILE A 121 2.64 5.32 -1.03
C ILE A 121 2.80 4.45 0.23
N TYR A 122 2.65 5.05 1.41
CA TYR A 122 2.77 4.35 2.69
C TYR A 122 1.57 3.46 2.99
N LEU A 123 0.35 3.78 2.53
CA LEU A 123 -0.79 2.86 2.71
C LEU A 123 -0.60 1.57 1.92
N PHE A 124 -0.09 1.67 0.69
CA PHE A 124 0.17 0.50 -0.15
C PHE A 124 1.53 -0.17 0.11
N GLY A 125 2.39 0.41 0.95
CA GLY A 125 3.73 -0.13 1.21
C GLY A 125 4.61 -0.14 -0.05
N LEU A 126 4.40 0.80 -0.99
CA LEU A 126 5.13 0.83 -2.27
C LEU A 126 6.62 1.18 -2.09
N GLN A 127 6.97 1.79 -0.96
CA GLN A 127 8.36 2.12 -0.62
C GLN A 127 9.17 0.94 -0.06
N LEU A 128 8.55 -0.22 0.17
CA LEU A 128 9.21 -1.36 0.81
C LEU A 128 10.26 -1.96 -0.13
N LYS A 129 11.53 -1.84 0.28
CA LYS A 129 12.67 -2.21 -0.56
C LYS A 129 12.80 -3.72 -0.73
N ILE A 130 12.44 -4.49 0.29
CA ILE A 130 12.50 -5.95 0.20
C ILE A 130 11.61 -6.51 -0.92
N LEU A 131 10.41 -5.94 -1.11
CA LEU A 131 9.48 -6.42 -2.13
C LEU A 131 9.97 -6.13 -3.55
N ASP A 132 10.64 -5.00 -3.75
CA ASP A 132 11.28 -4.65 -5.02
C ASP A 132 12.35 -5.70 -5.38
N LYS A 133 13.22 -6.04 -4.41
CA LYS A 133 14.26 -7.07 -4.57
C LYS A 133 13.73 -8.47 -4.84
N VAL A 134 12.63 -8.86 -4.20
CA VAL A 134 12.07 -10.21 -4.38
C VAL A 134 11.38 -10.33 -5.74
N ARG A 135 10.68 -9.27 -6.18
CA ARG A 135 10.05 -9.24 -7.51
C ARG A 135 11.07 -9.23 -8.64
N ASP A 136 12.21 -8.59 -8.46
CA ASP A 136 13.30 -8.58 -9.47
C ASP A 136 13.96 -9.95 -9.69
N LYS A 137 13.80 -10.88 -8.75
CA LYS A 137 14.35 -12.25 -8.87
C LYS A 137 13.43 -13.21 -9.63
N LYS A 138 12.26 -12.75 -10.08
CA LYS A 138 11.28 -13.52 -10.83
C LYS A 138 11.34 -13.14 -12.30
#